data_AF-A0A4U9TWM3-F1
#
_entry.id   AF-A0A4U9TWM3-F1
#
_cell.length_a   1.000
_cell.length_b   1.000
_cell.length_c   1.000
_cell.angle_alpha   90.00
_cell.angle_beta   90.00
_cell.angle_gamma   90.00
#
_symmetry.space_group_name_H-M   'P 1'
#
loop_
_entity.id
_entity.type
_entity.pdbx_description
1 polymer ?
#
loop_
_entity_poly.entity_id
_entity_poly.type
_entity_poly.pdbx_seq_one_letter_code
_entity_poly.pdbx_strand_id
1 'polypeptide(L)'
;MVEGYSDSEAGWLYLQRYVQFDYTSKRVSPGARYYQINRWVSSKSSIDQSPDVIFDYFMREMSDSHYGLQLAMEKINADTVLLSSINSPLFICALKPGSQLE
;
A
#
# COMPACT_ATOMS: atom_id res chain seq x y z
N MET A 1 -1.65 5.97 2.73
CA MET A 1 -1.00 6.18 4.03
C MET A 1 -0.99 4.83 4.70
N VAL A 2 0.19 4.32 5.06
CA VAL A 2 0.29 3.12 5.91
C VAL A 2 0.28 3.64 7.35
N GLU A 3 -0.53 3.06 8.22
CA GLU A 3 -0.57 3.40 9.65
C GLU A 3 -0.32 2.11 10.44
N GLY A 4 0.73 2.09 11.26
CA GLY A 4 1.00 1.00 12.18
C GLY A 4 0.17 1.19 13.44
N TYR A 5 -0.82 0.32 13.69
CA TYR A 5 -1.54 0.33 14.97
C TYR A 5 -0.64 -0.25 16.06
N SER A 6 -0.12 0.62 16.93
CA SER A 6 0.49 0.25 18.20
C SER A 6 -0.40 0.73 19.33
N ASP A 7 -0.45 -0.06 20.40
CA ASP A 7 -1.07 0.26 21.70
C ASP A 7 -0.33 1.36 22.49
N SER A 8 0.79 1.86 21.96
CA SER A 8 1.50 2.99 22.54
C SER A 8 0.82 4.33 22.23
N GLU A 9 0.90 5.27 23.17
CA GLU A 9 0.37 6.64 23.04
C GLU A 9 0.95 7.39 21.82
N ALA A 10 2.14 6.97 21.36
CA ALA A 10 2.83 7.49 20.18
C ALA A 10 2.66 6.63 18.92
N GLY A 11 1.91 5.52 18.96
CA GLY A 11 1.81 4.55 17.87
C GLY A 11 1.36 5.15 16.54
N TRP A 12 0.45 6.13 16.61
CA TRP A 12 -0.02 6.88 15.45
C TRP A 12 1.09 7.68 14.74
N LEU A 13 2.21 7.97 15.39
CA LEU A 13 3.37 8.65 14.82
C LEU A 13 4.29 7.71 14.02
N TYR A 14 4.01 6.41 13.97
CA TYR A 14 4.86 5.44 13.29
C TYR A 14 4.29 5.04 11.93
N LEU A 15 5.20 4.83 10.98
CA LEU A 15 4.97 4.32 9.63
C LEU A 15 4.09 5.19 8.75
N GLN A 16 3.91 6.46 9.10
CA GLN A 16 3.23 7.45 8.27
C GLN A 16 4.07 7.82 7.04
N ARG A 17 4.04 6.95 6.02
CA ARG A 17 4.78 7.12 4.78
C ARG A 17 3.86 7.43 3.61
N TYR A 18 4.33 8.33 2.77
CA TYR A 18 3.83 8.48 1.41
C TYR A 18 4.67 7.59 0.51
N VAL A 19 3.99 6.78 -0.31
CA VAL A 19 4.65 5.80 -1.19
C VAL A 19 4.16 6.03 -2.59
N GLN A 20 5.09 6.18 -3.52
CA GLN A 20 4.80 6.22 -4.94
C GLN A 20 5.34 4.95 -5.59
N PHE A 21 4.44 4.25 -6.27
CA PHE A 21 4.75 3.03 -7.00
C PHE A 21 4.96 3.32 -8.48
N ASP A 22 5.99 2.70 -9.05
CA ASP A 22 6.09 2.46 -10.48
C ASP A 22 5.65 1.02 -10.73
N TYR A 23 4.67 0.83 -11.61
CA TYR A 23 4.03 -0.45 -11.79
C TYR A 23 3.60 -0.69 -13.23
N THR A 24 3.47 -1.97 -13.58
CA THR A 24 2.60 -2.40 -14.68
C THR A 24 1.28 -2.87 -14.09
N SER A 25 0.19 -2.82 -14.86
CA SER A 25 -1.12 -3.25 -14.38
C SER A 25 -1.83 -4.16 -15.37
N LYS A 26 -2.59 -5.10 -14.82
CA LYS A 26 -3.43 -6.04 -15.57
C LYS A 26 -4.84 -5.98 -15.03
N ARG A 27 -5.80 -5.57 -15.87
CA ARG A 27 -7.22 -5.62 -15.53
C ARG A 27 -7.67 -7.09 -15.51
N VAL A 28 -8.34 -7.49 -14.42
CA VAL A 28 -8.92 -8.83 -14.26
C VAL A 28 -10.42 -8.78 -14.52
N SER A 29 -11.10 -7.76 -13.99
CA SER A 29 -12.53 -7.52 -14.19
C SER A 29 -12.82 -6.01 -14.11
N PRO A 30 -14.08 -5.56 -14.25
CA PRO A 30 -14.43 -4.17 -14.02
C PRO A 30 -14.09 -3.65 -12.62
N GLY A 31 -14.10 -4.52 -11.61
CA GLY A 31 -13.81 -4.19 -10.22
C GLY A 31 -12.46 -4.68 -9.72
N ALA A 32 -11.70 -5.44 -10.51
CA ALA A 32 -10.46 -6.08 -10.04
C ALA A 32 -9.27 -5.83 -10.97
N ARG A 33 -8.12 -5.52 -10.38
CA ARG A 33 -6.86 -5.26 -11.10
C ARG A 33 -5.66 -5.77 -10.30
N TYR A 34 -4.66 -6.27 -10.99
CA TYR A 34 -3.36 -6.57 -10.42
C TYR A 34 -2.35 -5.51 -10.81
N TYR A 35 -1.55 -5.06 -9.86
CA TYR A 35 -0.45 -4.14 -10.04
C TYR A 35 0.86 -4.85 -9.70
N GLN A 36 1.72 -4.98 -10.69
CA GLN A 36 3.07 -5.52 -10.50
C GLN A 36 4.01 -4.35 -10.28
N ILE A 37 4.57 -4.24 -9.07
CA ILE A 37 5.41 -3.12 -8.68
C ILE A 37 6.84 -3.38 -9.13
N ASN A 38 7.38 -2.47 -9.94
CA ASN A 38 8.75 -2.55 -10.46
C ASN A 38 9.74 -1.85 -9.51
N ARG A 39 9.32 -0.70 -8.98
CA ARG A 39 10.07 0.09 -7.99
C ARG A 39 9.09 0.92 -7.15
N TRP A 40 9.54 1.35 -5.99
CA TRP A 40 8.84 2.33 -5.19
C TRP A 40 9.82 3.37 -4.65
N VAL A 41 9.29 4.55 -4.37
CA VAL A 41 9.96 5.57 -3.58
C VAL A 41 9.03 5.95 -2.43
N SER A 42 9.59 6.17 -1.26
CA SER A 42 8.83 6.60 -0.09
C SER A 42 9.43 7.86 0.53
N SER A 43 8.57 8.64 1.17
CA SER A 43 8.97 9.78 1.97
C SER A 43 8.26 9.76 3.32
N LYS A 44 8.93 10.31 4.34
CA LYS A 44 8.36 10.48 5.68
C LYS A 44 7.33 11.59 5.68
N SER A 45 6.20 11.34 6.34
CA SER A 45 5.38 12.43 6.88
C SER A 45 6.22 13.25 7.87
N SER A 46 5.88 14.52 8.06
CA SER A 46 6.57 15.41 9.02
C SER A 46 6.49 14.91 10.47
N ILE A 47 5.55 14.02 10.76
CA ILE A 47 5.34 13.44 12.09
C ILE A 47 5.78 11.98 12.20
N ASP A 48 6.32 11.38 11.12
CA ASP A 48 6.76 9.99 11.15
C ASP A 48 8.09 9.82 11.91
N GLN A 49 8.05 9.10 13.02
CA GLN A 49 9.21 8.79 13.87
C GLN A 49 9.86 7.44 13.54
N SER A 50 9.31 6.66 12.60
CA SER A 50 9.85 5.35 12.26
C SER A 50 11.23 5.44 11.55
N PRO A 51 12.20 4.60 11.95
CA PRO A 51 13.40 4.35 11.16
C PRO A 51 13.07 3.83 9.75
N ASP A 52 13.88 4.17 8.76
CA ASP A 52 13.67 3.72 7.37
C ASP A 52 13.75 2.20 7.24
N VAL A 53 14.66 1.57 7.98
CA VAL A 53 14.83 0.11 8.00
C VAL A 53 13.55 -0.65 8.37
N ILE A 54 12.68 -0.08 9.22
CA ILE A 54 11.40 -0.72 9.60
C ILE A 54 10.42 -0.67 8.43
N PHE A 55 10.35 0.46 7.73
CA PHE A 55 9.51 0.58 6.55
C PHE A 55 10.01 -0.28 5.40
N ASP A 56 11.32 -0.35 5.17
CA ASP A 56 11.93 -1.22 4.17
C ASP A 56 11.65 -2.69 4.46
N TYR A 57 11.74 -3.09 5.73
CA TYR A 57 11.35 -4.43 6.17
C TYR A 57 9.88 -4.70 5.86
N PHE A 58 8.97 -3.81 6.23
CA PHE A 58 7.55 -3.93 5.93
C PHE A 58 7.28 -4.11 4.42
N MET A 59 7.88 -3.27 3.57
CA MET A 59 7.74 -3.39 2.12
C MET A 59 8.27 -4.72 1.59
N ARG A 60 9.35 -5.24 2.17
CA ARG A 60 9.91 -6.54 1.81
C ARG A 60 9.01 -7.71 2.24
N GLU A 61 8.41 -7.65 3.42
CA GLU A 61 7.45 -8.67 3.87
C GLU A 61 6.17 -8.67 3.02
N MET A 62 5.76 -7.51 2.50
CA MET A 62 4.65 -7.45 1.53
C MET A 62 5.00 -8.07 0.17
N SER A 63 6.28 -8.09 -0.18
CA SER A 63 6.80 -8.65 -1.42
C SER A 63 6.95 -10.17 -1.31
N ASP A 64 6.73 -10.89 -2.41
CA ASP A 64 7.25 -12.24 -2.55
C ASP A 64 8.71 -12.16 -3.01
N SER A 65 9.59 -12.98 -2.43
CA SER A 65 11.00 -13.06 -2.83
C SER A 65 11.20 -13.55 -4.27
N HIS A 66 10.21 -14.23 -4.87
CA HIS A 66 10.27 -14.75 -6.23
C HIS A 66 9.57 -13.85 -7.27
N TYR A 67 8.46 -13.21 -6.88
CA TYR A 67 7.63 -12.44 -7.81
C TYR A 67 7.69 -10.92 -7.60
N GLY A 68 8.44 -10.45 -6.61
CA GLY A 68 8.41 -9.04 -6.20
C GLY A 68 7.10 -8.67 -5.51
N LEU A 69 6.85 -7.36 -5.38
CA LEU A 69 5.61 -6.86 -4.79
C LEU A 69 4.50 -6.85 -5.84
N GLN A 70 3.50 -7.70 -5.66
CA GLN A 70 2.26 -7.66 -6.42
C GLN A 70 1.12 -7.22 -5.52
N LEU A 71 0.39 -6.18 -5.94
CA LEU A 71 -0.79 -5.69 -5.25
C LEU A 71 -2.05 -6.11 -6.04
N ALA A 72 -2.96 -6.78 -5.35
CA ALA A 72 -4.31 -7.03 -5.84
C ALA A 72 -5.23 -5.92 -5.37
N MET A 73 -6.02 -5.37 -6.29
CA MET A 73 -7.02 -4.36 -6.01
C MET A 73 -8.40 -4.90 -6.34
N GLU A 74 -9.34 -4.70 -5.41
CA GLU A 74 -10.74 -5.00 -5.61
C GLU A 74 -11.60 -3.80 -5.19
N LYS A 75 -12.52 -3.39 -6.06
CA LYS A 75 -13.45 -2.30 -5.80
C LYS A 75 -14.53 -2.76 -4.83
N ILE A 76 -14.61 -2.12 -3.68
CA ILE A 76 -15.66 -2.36 -2.69
C ILE A 76 -16.90 -1.51 -3.01
N ASN A 77 -16.68 -0.24 -3.32
CA ASN A 77 -17.73 0.71 -3.69
C ASN A 77 -17.18 1.81 -4.60
N ALA A 78 -17.97 2.87 -4.87
CA ALA A 78 -17.58 3.96 -5.77
C ALA A 78 -16.24 4.62 -5.40
N ASP A 79 -15.99 4.78 -4.09
CA ASP A 79 -14.90 5.60 -3.57
C ASP A 79 -13.87 4.80 -2.76
N THR A 80 -14.05 3.48 -2.65
CA THR A 80 -13.22 2.62 -1.80
C THR A 80 -12.78 1.37 -2.53
N VAL A 81 -11.49 1.05 -2.39
CA VAL A 81 -10.90 -0.19 -2.86
C VAL A 81 -10.28 -0.95 -1.71
N LEU A 82 -10.26 -2.26 -1.87
CA LEU A 82 -9.41 -3.16 -1.13
C LEU A 82 -8.09 -3.32 -1.88
N LEU A 83 -6.97 -3.19 -1.18
CA LEU A 83 -5.64 -3.51 -1.68
C LEU A 83 -5.05 -4.63 -0.82
N SER A 84 -4.48 -5.66 -1.43
CA SER A 84 -3.79 -6.74 -0.71
C SER A 84 -2.53 -7.15 -1.46
N SER A 85 -1.60 -7.83 -0.77
CA SER A 85 -0.54 -8.59 -1.41
C SER A 85 -0.66 -10.06 -1.05
N ILE A 86 0.11 -10.92 -1.70
CA ILE A 86 0.13 -12.37 -1.42
C ILE A 86 0.50 -12.63 0.06
N ASN A 87 1.36 -11.79 0.63
CA ASN A 87 2.01 -12.02 1.92
C ASN A 87 1.54 -11.07 3.04
N SER A 88 0.66 -10.11 2.77
CA SER A 88 0.34 -9.05 3.74
C SER A 88 -1.12 -8.61 3.74
N PRO A 89 -1.57 -7.99 4.85
CA PRO A 89 -2.99 -7.85 5.13
C PRO A 89 -3.67 -6.80 4.24
N LEU A 90 -4.97 -7.00 4.11
CA LEU A 90 -5.96 -6.16 3.44
C LEU A 90 -5.86 -4.68 3.89
N PHE A 91 -5.50 -3.78 2.97
CA PHE A 91 -5.65 -2.33 3.12
C PHE A 91 -6.97 -1.88 2.52
N ILE A 92 -7.85 -1.28 3.34
CA ILE A 92 -9.01 -0.55 2.82
C ILE A 92 -8.56 0.87 2.50
N CYS A 93 -8.61 1.23 1.22
CA CYS A 93 -8.13 2.50 0.72
C CYS A 93 -9.27 3.33 0.13
N ALA A 94 -9.42 4.56 0.62
CA ALA A 94 -10.26 5.55 -0.02
C ALA A 94 -9.56 6.10 -1.27
N LEU A 95 -10.31 6.22 -2.36
CA LEU A 95 -9.85 6.85 -3.58
C LEU A 95 -9.85 8.37 -3.38
N LYS A 96 -8.85 9.03 -3.95
CA LYS A 96 -8.85 10.49 -4.02
C LYS A 96 -10.10 10.94 -4.80
N PRO A 97 -10.85 11.94 -4.34
CA PRO A 97 -12.03 12.43 -5.06
C PRO A 97 -11.71 12.73 -6.53
N GLY A 98 -12.56 12.25 -7.44
CA GLY A 98 -12.37 12.38 -8.89
C GLY A 98 -11.47 11.32 -9.54
N SER A 99 -10.92 10.37 -8.77
CA SER A 99 -10.22 9.21 -9.33
C SER A 99 -11.20 8.30 -10.05
N GLN A 100 -10.89 7.92 -11.28
CA GLN A 100 -11.61 6.87 -11.98
C GLN A 100 -10.77 5.60 -12.01
N LEU A 101 -11.38 4.49 -11.57
CA LEU A 101 -10.83 3.16 -11.76
C LEU A 101 -11.19 2.72 -13.19
N GLU A 102 -10.37 3.09 -14.17
CA GLU A 102 -10.51 2.61 -15.55
C GLU A 102 -10.21 1.11 -15.68
#